data_AF-A0A8J4RVW8-F1
#
_entry.id   AF-A0A8J4RVW8-F1
#
_cell.length_a   1.000
_cell.length_b   1.000
_cell.length_c   1.000
_cell.angle_alpha   90.00
_cell.angle_beta   90.00
_cell.angle_gamma   90.00
#
_symmetry.space_group_name_H-M   'P 1'
#
loop_
_entity.id
_entity.type
_entity.pdbx_description
1 polymer ?
#
loop_
_entity_poly.entity_id
_entity_poly.type
_entity_poly.pdbx_seq_one_letter_code
_entity_poly.pdbx_strand_id
1 'polypeptide(L)'
;MKNKVLEDGAKFLRDRLPCVDPCKPMREDHGYEASNGDFYASYICTMQFENSVKEVYDILLGYFSNIEISVSEKLGNITVREDDDSMAPGITTNRMVSTTIGGLRMESNTVYFSRYDEGDEEVGHQNGYGIFVADYVDEDELNPYHPHERIRRDFSTVLELTSYPIKHG
;
A
#
# COMPACT_ATOMS: atom_id res chain seq x y z
N MET A 1 0.81 12.04 -14.43
CA MET A 1 0.01 11.53 -13.30
C MET A 1 0.86 10.71 -12.34
N LYS A 2 1.35 9.52 -12.72
CA LYS A 2 2.21 8.65 -11.88
C LYS A 2 3.33 9.36 -11.12
N ASN A 3 4.22 10.07 -11.82
CA ASN A 3 5.37 10.73 -11.17
C ASN A 3 4.95 11.70 -10.06
N LYS A 4 3.91 12.51 -10.32
CA LYS A 4 3.37 13.43 -9.33
C LYS A 4 2.84 12.71 -8.10
N VAL A 5 2.08 11.61 -8.28
CA VAL A 5 1.56 10.81 -7.16
C VAL A 5 2.69 10.25 -6.30
N LEU A 6 3.75 9.73 -6.95
CA LEU A 6 4.92 9.21 -6.25
C LEU A 6 5.70 10.32 -5.51
N GLU A 7 5.88 11.48 -6.13
CA GLU A 7 6.52 12.65 -5.51
C GLU A 7 5.74 13.17 -4.30
N ASP A 8 4.41 13.25 -4.43
CA ASP A 8 3.51 13.67 -3.35
C ASP A 8 3.54 12.65 -2.19
N GLY A 9 3.59 11.35 -2.48
CA GLY A 9 3.76 10.29 -1.48
C GLY A 9 5.11 10.35 -0.75
N ALA A 10 6.22 10.52 -1.48
CA ALA A 10 7.54 10.69 -0.89
C ALA A 10 7.60 11.95 0.00
N LYS A 11 6.98 13.05 -0.45
CA LYS A 11 6.86 14.28 0.35
C LYS A 11 6.06 14.04 1.63
N PHE A 12 4.94 13.31 1.56
CA PHE A 12 4.13 12.98 2.73
C PHE A 12 4.95 12.23 3.80
N LEU A 13 5.74 11.22 3.41
CA LEU A 13 6.59 10.49 4.36
C LEU A 13 7.70 11.37 4.96
N ARG A 14 8.38 12.19 4.15
CA ARG A 14 9.39 13.15 4.65
C ARG A 14 8.81 14.12 5.69
N ASP A 15 7.61 14.63 5.45
CA ASP A 15 6.94 15.55 6.37
C ASP A 15 6.45 14.84 7.65
N ARG A 16 6.11 13.53 7.55
CA ARG A 16 5.57 12.73 8.66
C ARG A 16 6.66 12.09 9.54
N LEU A 17 7.87 11.90 9.02
CA LEU A 17 8.98 11.21 9.68
C LEU A 17 10.24 12.06 9.98
N PRO A 18 10.16 13.38 10.27
CA PRO A 18 11.36 14.23 10.33
C PRO A 18 12.31 13.92 11.50
N CYS A 19 11.87 13.16 12.51
CA CYS A 19 12.65 12.85 13.71
C CYS A 19 12.73 11.34 14.01
N VAL A 20 12.43 10.49 13.03
CA VAL A 20 12.48 9.04 13.19
C VAL A 20 13.84 8.54 12.71
N ASP A 21 14.53 7.79 13.58
CA ASP A 21 15.76 7.09 13.18
C ASP A 21 15.36 5.94 12.23
N PRO A 22 15.72 6.00 10.94
CA PRO A 22 15.32 4.98 9.97
C PRO A 22 15.93 3.60 10.28
N CYS A 23 16.95 3.55 11.14
CA CYS A 23 17.57 2.31 11.58
C CYS A 23 16.92 1.69 12.82
N LYS A 24 15.91 2.34 13.41
CA LYS A 24 15.19 1.80 14.57
C LYS A 24 13.75 1.47 14.20
N PRO A 25 13.23 0.31 14.62
CA PRO A 25 11.84 -0.02 14.38
C PRO A 25 10.92 0.94 15.15
N MET A 26 9.88 1.41 14.48
CA MET A 26 8.84 2.27 15.03
C MET A 26 7.48 1.78 14.57
N ARG A 27 6.45 1.99 15.41
CA ARG A 27 5.05 1.78 15.03
C ARG A 27 4.13 2.74 15.80
N GLU A 28 3.23 3.41 15.08
CA GLU A 28 2.09 4.14 15.64
C GLU A 28 0.80 3.63 14.98
N ASP A 29 -0.18 3.27 15.80
CA ASP A 29 -1.47 2.73 15.37
C ASP A 29 -2.58 3.58 15.97
N HIS A 30 -3.37 4.23 15.12
CA HIS A 30 -4.54 5.00 15.55
C HIS A 30 -5.79 4.41 14.91
N GLY A 31 -6.88 4.30 15.66
CA GLY A 31 -8.17 3.88 15.13
C GLY A 31 -9.33 4.42 15.96
N TYR A 32 -10.42 4.78 15.30
CA TYR A 32 -11.62 5.28 15.95
C TYR A 32 -12.87 4.99 15.11
N GLU A 33 -14.00 4.86 15.79
CA GLU A 33 -15.32 4.82 15.18
C GLU A 33 -15.88 6.24 15.11
N ALA A 34 -16.24 6.69 13.91
CA ALA A 34 -16.88 7.97 13.70
C ALA A 34 -18.35 7.94 14.12
N SER A 35 -18.96 9.11 14.29
CA SER A 35 -20.37 9.23 14.71
C SER A 35 -21.38 8.62 13.73
N ASN A 36 -20.96 8.36 12.49
CA ASN A 36 -21.77 7.69 11.46
C ASN A 36 -21.63 6.15 11.50
N GLY A 37 -20.80 5.60 12.40
CA GLY A 37 -20.51 4.16 12.51
C GLY A 37 -19.35 3.67 11.65
N ASP A 38 -18.72 4.54 10.84
CA ASP A 38 -17.55 4.16 10.05
C ASP A 38 -16.32 4.01 10.94
N PHE A 39 -15.50 3.00 10.63
CA PHE A 39 -14.25 2.77 11.33
C PHE A 39 -13.06 3.28 10.53
N TYR A 40 -12.32 4.21 11.11
CA TYR A 40 -11.10 4.75 10.52
C TYR A 40 -9.89 4.20 11.25
N ALA A 41 -8.84 3.88 10.49
CA ALA A 41 -7.56 3.49 11.05
C ALA A 41 -6.40 4.06 10.22
N SER A 42 -5.33 4.43 10.91
CA SER A 42 -4.07 4.85 10.31
C SER A 42 -2.91 4.19 11.01
N TYR A 43 -1.93 3.74 10.22
CA TYR A 43 -0.75 3.05 10.71
C TYR A 43 0.48 3.71 10.09
N ILE A 44 1.51 3.91 10.90
CA ILE A 44 2.84 4.26 10.39
C ILE A 44 3.86 3.38 11.09
N CYS A 45 4.77 2.80 10.31
CA CYS A 45 5.83 1.99 10.86
C CYS A 45 7.10 2.09 10.04
N THR A 46 8.23 1.82 10.70
CA THR A 46 9.54 1.64 10.08
C THR A 46 10.08 0.29 10.54
N MET A 47 10.71 -0.44 9.63
CA MET A 47 11.32 -1.73 9.92
C MET A 47 12.53 -1.96 9.01
N GLN A 48 13.54 -2.66 9.53
CA GLN A 48 14.72 -3.04 8.76
C GLN A 48 14.61 -4.48 8.30
N PHE A 49 15.12 -4.73 7.10
CA PHE A 49 15.28 -6.06 6.52
C PHE A 49 16.75 -6.28 6.18
N GLU A 50 17.20 -7.53 6.18
CA GLU A 50 18.57 -7.89 5.76
C GLU A 50 18.73 -7.98 4.24
N ASN A 51 17.64 -7.76 3.49
CA ASN A 51 17.57 -7.84 2.04
C ASN A 51 17.97 -6.51 1.37
N SER A 52 18.38 -6.59 0.10
CA SER A 52 18.55 -5.40 -0.74
C SER A 52 17.21 -4.73 -1.05
N VAL A 53 17.26 -3.43 -1.36
CA VAL A 53 16.06 -2.67 -1.74
C VAL A 53 15.36 -3.31 -2.94
N LYS A 54 16.12 -3.78 -3.94
CA LYS A 54 15.57 -4.44 -5.13
C LYS A 54 14.83 -5.73 -4.81
N GLU A 55 15.40 -6.59 -3.96
CA GLU A 55 14.76 -7.85 -3.56
C GLU A 55 13.43 -7.59 -2.86
N VAL A 56 13.40 -6.66 -1.90
CA VAL A 56 12.16 -6.29 -1.20
C VAL A 56 11.15 -5.68 -2.18
N TYR A 57 11.60 -4.80 -3.07
CA TYR A 57 10.75 -4.19 -4.09
C TYR A 57 10.09 -5.25 -4.99
N ASP A 58 10.84 -6.23 -5.49
CA ASP A 58 10.31 -7.27 -6.37
C ASP A 58 9.29 -8.17 -5.66
N ILE A 59 9.56 -8.51 -4.39
CA ILE A 59 8.62 -9.27 -3.56
C ILE A 59 7.31 -8.48 -3.37
N LEU A 60 7.40 -7.19 -3.04
CA LEU A 60 6.22 -6.33 -2.88
C LEU A 60 5.46 -6.14 -4.18
N LEU A 61 6.16 -5.98 -5.30
CA LEU A 61 5.53 -5.86 -6.62
C LEU A 61 4.76 -7.15 -6.96
N GLY A 62 5.35 -8.32 -6.72
CA GLY A 62 4.68 -9.61 -6.88
C GLY A 62 3.48 -9.76 -5.93
N TYR A 63 3.62 -9.32 -4.69
CA TYR A 63 2.53 -9.30 -3.70
C TYR A 63 1.34 -8.44 -4.16
N PHE A 64 1.57 -7.19 -4.59
CA PHE A 64 0.50 -6.29 -5.03
C PHE A 64 -0.15 -6.76 -6.34
N SER A 65 0.60 -7.49 -7.17
CA SER A 65 0.08 -8.10 -8.39
C SER A 65 -0.86 -9.29 -8.10
N ASN A 66 -0.76 -9.91 -6.93
CA ASN A 66 -1.56 -11.09 -6.53
C ASN A 66 -2.17 -10.91 -5.13
N ILE A 67 -2.63 -9.69 -4.85
CA ILE A 67 -3.02 -9.29 -3.50
C ILE A 67 -4.28 -10.03 -3.03
N GLU A 68 -5.17 -10.42 -3.94
CA GLU A 68 -6.39 -11.18 -3.67
C GLU A 68 -6.11 -12.55 -3.05
N ILE A 69 -5.06 -13.25 -3.50
CA ILE A 69 -4.61 -14.51 -2.90
C ILE A 69 -4.14 -14.26 -1.47
N SER A 70 -3.24 -13.29 -1.32
CA SER A 70 -2.66 -12.95 -0.02
C SER A 70 -3.68 -12.48 1.01
N VAL A 71 -4.69 -11.70 0.59
CA VAL A 71 -5.78 -11.24 1.45
C VAL A 71 -6.67 -12.41 1.84
N SER A 72 -6.96 -13.32 0.90
CA SER A 72 -7.78 -14.50 1.17
C SER A 72 -7.13 -15.41 2.22
N GLU A 73 -5.83 -15.68 2.09
CA GLU A 73 -5.06 -16.50 3.03
C GLU A 73 -4.98 -15.88 4.42
N LYS A 74 -4.71 -14.57 4.50
CA LYS A 74 -4.54 -13.86 5.79
C LYS A 74 -5.84 -13.68 6.57
N LEU A 75 -6.95 -13.42 5.88
CA LEU A 75 -8.24 -13.14 6.51
C LEU A 75 -9.13 -14.38 6.67
N GLY A 76 -8.76 -15.51 6.07
CA GLY A 76 -9.60 -16.71 6.04
C GLY A 76 -10.90 -16.52 5.24
N ASN A 77 -10.95 -15.51 4.38
CA ASN A 77 -12.09 -15.11 3.57
C ASN A 77 -11.80 -15.41 2.09
N ILE A 78 -12.83 -15.53 1.25
CA ILE A 78 -12.63 -15.60 -0.20
C ILE A 78 -12.60 -14.19 -0.76
N THR A 79 -11.50 -13.81 -1.40
CA THR A 79 -11.34 -12.54 -2.12
C THR A 79 -11.20 -12.80 -3.61
N VAL A 80 -11.99 -12.09 -4.41
CA VAL A 80 -12.00 -12.18 -5.87
C VAL A 80 -11.60 -10.82 -6.44
N ARG A 81 -10.67 -10.80 -7.40
CA ARG A 81 -10.36 -9.61 -8.21
C ARG A 81 -11.35 -9.53 -9.38
N GLU A 82 -12.00 -8.38 -9.55
CA GLU A 82 -13.06 -8.12 -10.54
C GLU A 82 -12.60 -7.18 -11.69
N ASP A 83 -11.33 -6.83 -11.79
CA ASP A 83 -10.77 -5.99 -12.87
C ASP A 83 -9.86 -6.79 -13.85
N ASP A 84 -9.44 -6.12 -14.92
CA ASP A 84 -8.49 -6.62 -15.92
C ASP A 84 -7.12 -5.98 -15.66
N ASP A 85 -6.12 -6.80 -15.31
CA ASP A 85 -4.80 -6.44 -14.75
C ASP A 85 -3.92 -5.51 -15.64
N SER A 86 -4.41 -5.02 -16.79
CA SER A 86 -3.59 -4.32 -17.77
C SER A 86 -3.67 -2.79 -17.70
N MET A 87 -2.82 -2.20 -16.86
CA MET A 87 -2.45 -0.78 -16.94
C MET A 87 -0.99 -0.61 -17.40
N ALA A 88 -0.51 0.65 -17.40
CA ALA A 88 0.85 0.98 -17.81
C ALA A 88 1.91 0.48 -16.79
N PRO A 89 3.19 0.37 -17.17
CA PRO A 89 4.25 -0.11 -16.27
C PRO A 89 4.31 0.61 -14.92
N GLY A 90 4.20 -0.16 -13.84
CA GLY A 90 4.16 0.33 -12.46
C GLY A 90 2.90 1.13 -12.12
N ILE A 91 1.80 0.81 -12.80
CA ILE A 91 0.43 1.18 -12.41
C ILE A 91 -0.39 -0.11 -12.39
N THR A 92 -1.09 -0.38 -11.30
CA THR A 92 -1.95 -1.56 -11.16
C THR A 92 -3.26 -1.15 -10.49
N THR A 93 -4.38 -1.45 -11.12
CA THR A 93 -5.70 -1.32 -10.49
C THR A 93 -6.04 -2.62 -9.77
N ASN A 94 -6.72 -2.49 -8.64
CA ASN A 94 -7.15 -3.60 -7.80
C ASN A 94 -8.57 -3.37 -7.30
N ARG A 95 -9.53 -3.91 -8.04
CA ARG A 95 -10.92 -4.04 -7.61
C ARG A 95 -11.12 -5.42 -7.00
N MET A 96 -11.29 -5.47 -5.69
CA MET A 96 -11.42 -6.70 -4.93
C MET A 96 -12.77 -6.78 -4.24
N VAL A 97 -13.31 -7.99 -4.18
CA VAL A 97 -14.50 -8.32 -3.39
C VAL A 97 -14.17 -9.47 -2.45
N SER A 98 -14.28 -9.22 -1.15
CA SER A 98 -14.10 -10.25 -0.12
C SER A 98 -15.43 -10.65 0.49
N THR A 99 -15.64 -11.95 0.69
CA THR A 99 -16.79 -12.46 1.45
C THR A 99 -16.31 -12.93 2.82
N THR A 100 -16.79 -12.28 3.87
CA THR A 100 -16.49 -12.67 5.26
C THR A 100 -17.12 -14.02 5.61
N ILE A 101 -16.61 -14.67 6.66
CA ILE A 101 -17.22 -15.88 7.22
C ILE A 101 -18.72 -15.69 7.54
N GLY A 102 -19.13 -14.48 7.94
CA GLY A 102 -20.52 -14.12 8.21
C GLY A 102 -21.38 -13.84 6.96
N GLY A 103 -20.85 -14.04 5.75
CA GLY A 103 -21.54 -13.80 4.49
C GLY A 103 -21.61 -12.34 4.04
N LEU A 104 -21.05 -11.39 4.82
CA LEU A 104 -20.97 -9.99 4.42
C LEU A 104 -19.96 -9.83 3.29
N ARG A 105 -20.36 -9.12 2.23
CA ARG A 105 -19.50 -8.77 1.10
C ARG A 105 -18.88 -7.41 1.35
N MET A 106 -17.56 -7.35 1.21
CA MET A 106 -16.78 -6.12 1.27
C MET A 106 -16.17 -5.87 -0.10
N GLU A 107 -16.05 -4.61 -0.51
CA GLU A 107 -15.29 -4.25 -1.70
C GLU A 107 -14.27 -3.17 -1.44
N SER A 108 -13.20 -3.20 -2.22
CA SER A 108 -12.17 -2.17 -2.28
C SER A 108 -11.79 -1.94 -3.74
N ASN A 109 -11.64 -0.68 -4.14
CA ASN A 109 -11.12 -0.30 -5.44
C ASN A 109 -9.90 0.60 -5.24
N THR A 110 -8.72 0.14 -5.63
CA THR A 110 -7.45 0.82 -5.33
C THR A 110 -6.56 0.88 -6.55
N VAL A 111 -5.89 2.00 -6.78
CA VAL A 111 -4.84 2.14 -7.78
C VAL A 111 -3.48 2.20 -7.09
N TYR A 112 -2.57 1.36 -7.53
CA TYR A 112 -1.18 1.31 -7.07
C TYR A 112 -0.27 1.93 -8.12
N PHE A 113 0.67 2.74 -7.66
CA PHE A 113 1.76 3.32 -8.43
C PHE A 113 3.07 2.87 -7.83
N SER A 114 4.00 2.42 -8.65
CA SER A 114 5.31 1.97 -8.19
C SER A 114 6.47 2.46 -9.05
N ARG A 115 7.60 2.73 -8.42
CA ARG A 115 8.87 3.04 -9.08
C ARG A 115 10.02 2.47 -8.28
N TYR A 116 11.01 1.96 -9.02
CA TYR A 116 12.32 1.58 -8.50
C TYR A 116 13.39 2.37 -9.24
N ASP A 117 14.35 2.89 -8.49
CA ASP A 117 15.53 3.59 -8.98
C ASP A 117 16.77 2.83 -8.47
N GLU A 118 17.80 2.65 -9.32
CA GLU A 118 19.01 1.88 -8.97
C GLU A 118 19.85 2.54 -7.86
N GLY A 119 19.66 3.84 -7.64
CA GLY A 119 20.21 4.62 -6.54
C GLY A 119 20.67 6.01 -6.97
N ASP A 120 20.89 6.89 -5.99
CA ASP A 120 21.39 8.25 -6.20
C ASP A 120 22.26 8.74 -5.01
N GLU A 121 22.64 10.02 -5.00
CA GLU A 121 23.49 10.61 -3.95
C GLU A 121 22.75 10.90 -2.63
N GLU A 122 21.42 10.78 -2.61
CA GLU A 122 20.59 11.03 -1.43
C GLU A 122 20.81 9.95 -0.36
N VAL A 123 20.78 10.37 0.91
CA VAL A 123 20.98 9.46 2.04
C VAL A 123 19.81 8.50 2.11
N GLY A 124 20.13 7.19 2.11
CA GLY A 124 19.13 6.14 2.07
C GLY A 124 18.88 5.61 0.67
N HIS A 125 19.29 6.30 -0.40
CA HIS A 125 19.01 5.90 -1.77
C HIS A 125 20.22 5.28 -2.48
N GLN A 126 21.39 5.29 -1.84
CA GLN A 126 22.65 4.99 -2.52
C GLN A 126 22.73 3.58 -3.13
N ASN A 127 22.01 2.61 -2.57
CA ASN A 127 21.96 1.23 -3.06
C ASN A 127 20.54 0.81 -3.46
N GLY A 128 19.80 1.75 -4.02
CA GLY A 128 18.45 1.56 -4.52
C GLY A 128 17.42 2.35 -3.72
N TYR A 129 16.40 2.80 -4.44
CA TYR A 129 15.22 3.47 -3.89
C TYR A 129 13.96 2.85 -4.50
N GLY A 130 13.01 2.49 -3.65
CA GLY A 130 11.73 1.95 -4.06
C GLY A 130 10.59 2.73 -3.43
N ILE A 131 9.56 3.03 -4.20
CA ILE A 131 8.35 3.67 -3.67
C ILE A 131 7.10 3.04 -4.26
N PHE A 132 6.12 2.78 -3.39
CA PHE A 132 4.77 2.40 -3.75
C PHE A 132 3.81 3.41 -3.14
N VAL A 133 2.87 3.89 -3.94
CA VAL A 133 1.75 4.70 -3.48
C VAL A 133 0.47 4.02 -3.92
N ALA A 134 -0.46 3.82 -3.00
CA ALA A 134 -1.80 3.36 -3.32
C ALA A 134 -2.83 4.37 -2.87
N ASP A 135 -3.87 4.54 -3.67
CA ASP A 135 -5.02 5.37 -3.32
C ASP A 135 -6.31 4.70 -3.75
N TYR A 136 -7.39 4.94 -3.02
CA TYR A 136 -8.69 4.38 -3.36
C TYR A 136 -9.36 5.16 -4.49
N VAL A 137 -10.21 4.49 -5.25
CA VAL A 137 -11.01 5.11 -6.31
C VAL A 137 -12.36 5.47 -5.73
N ASP A 138 -12.59 6.76 -5.45
CA ASP A 138 -13.85 7.22 -4.86
C ASP A 138 -15.03 7.04 -5.82
N GLU A 139 -14.86 7.47 -7.07
CA GLU A 139 -15.87 7.41 -8.13
C GLU A 139 -15.36 6.60 -9.33
N ASP A 140 -16.11 5.57 -9.72
CA ASP A 140 -15.82 4.73 -10.88
C ASP A 140 -17.11 4.57 -11.71
N GLU A 141 -17.17 5.23 -12.88
CA GLU A 141 -18.33 5.18 -13.76
C GLU A 141 -18.52 3.81 -14.43
N LEU A 142 -17.42 3.07 -14.64
CA LEU A 142 -17.48 1.73 -15.23
C LEU A 142 -18.00 0.71 -14.20
N ASN A 143 -17.71 0.96 -12.94
CA ASN A 143 -17.92 0.03 -11.84
C ASN A 143 -18.43 0.75 -10.57
N PRO A 144 -19.67 1.28 -10.62
CA PRO A 144 -20.19 2.12 -9.54
C PRO A 144 -20.33 1.35 -8.22
N TYR A 145 -20.14 2.06 -7.11
CA TYR A 145 -20.35 1.50 -5.78
C TYR A 145 -21.83 1.23 -5.50
N HIS A 146 -22.15 0.01 -5.05
CA HIS A 146 -23.48 -0.40 -4.62
C HIS A 146 -23.55 -0.61 -3.09
N PRO A 147 -23.87 0.44 -2.30
CA PRO A 147 -23.82 0.39 -0.83
C PRO A 147 -24.81 -0.58 -0.18
N HIS A 148 -25.87 -0.96 -0.89
CA HIS A 148 -26.84 -1.94 -0.41
C HIS A 148 -26.39 -3.39 -0.61
N GLU A 149 -25.35 -3.62 -1.43
CA GLU A 149 -24.86 -4.96 -1.74
C GLU A 149 -23.52 -5.27 -1.05
N ARG A 150 -22.69 -4.24 -0.86
CA ARG A 150 -21.31 -4.40 -0.43
C ARG A 150 -20.90 -3.29 0.55
N ILE A 151 -20.13 -3.66 1.57
CA ILE A 151 -19.50 -2.73 2.49
C ILE A 151 -18.22 -2.21 1.83
N ARG A 152 -18.06 -0.89 1.74
CA ARG A 152 -16.88 -0.29 1.14
C ARG A 152 -15.71 -0.27 2.12
N ARG A 153 -14.52 -0.59 1.61
CA ARG A 153 -13.26 -0.52 2.34
C ARG A 153 -12.24 0.23 1.50
N ASP A 154 -12.02 1.48 1.86
CA ASP A 154 -11.02 2.33 1.23
C ASP A 154 -9.74 2.39 2.07
N PHE A 155 -8.61 2.56 1.39
CA PHE A 155 -7.36 2.91 2.03
C PHE A 155 -6.46 3.63 1.03
N SER A 156 -5.59 4.48 1.58
CA SER A 156 -4.46 5.07 0.88
C SER A 156 -3.20 4.69 1.66
N THR A 157 -2.09 4.47 0.97
CA THR A 157 -0.84 4.09 1.62
C THR A 157 0.37 4.57 0.83
N VAL A 158 1.47 4.81 1.54
CA VAL A 158 2.79 5.04 0.95
C VAL A 158 3.75 4.05 1.59
N LEU A 159 4.46 3.28 0.77
CA LEU A 159 5.57 2.44 1.22
C LEU A 159 6.84 2.95 0.55
N GLU A 160 7.86 3.21 1.35
CA GLU A 160 9.17 3.65 0.90
C GLU A 160 10.22 2.62 1.31
N LEU A 161 11.13 2.31 0.39
CA LEU A 161 12.23 1.39 0.56
C LEU A 161 13.54 2.14 0.33
N THR A 162 14.36 2.14 1.36
CA THR A 162 15.65 2.84 1.40
C THR A 162 16.74 1.90 1.92
N SER A 163 17.93 2.03 1.38
CA SER A 163 19.14 1.33 1.80
C SER A 163 19.83 2.01 2.99
N TYR A 164 19.97 1.30 4.11
CA TYR A 164 20.75 1.74 5.26
C TYR A 164 21.73 0.64 5.71
N PRO A 165 22.90 1.00 6.27
CA PRO A 165 23.79 0.01 6.86
C PRO A 165 23.11 -0.68 8.04
N ILE A 166 23.13 -2.02 8.04
CA ILE A 166 22.68 -2.81 9.18
C ILE A 166 23.73 -2.66 10.27
N LYS A 167 23.34 -2.07 11.39
CA LYS A 167 24.19 -2.02 12.59
C LYS A 167 23.83 -3.22 13.45
N HIS A 168 24.69 -4.24 13.45
CA HIS A 168 24.62 -5.27 14.49
C HIS A 168 24.97 -4.60 15.82
N GLY A 169 24.00 -4.60 16.75
CA GLY A 169 24.19 -4.16 18.13
C GLY A 169 25.01 -5.14 18.94
#